data_AF-A0A377QZ91-F1
#
_entry.id   AF-A0A377QZ91-F1
#
_cell.length_a   1.000
_cell.length_b   1.000
_cell.length_c   1.000
_cell.angle_alpha   90.00
_cell.angle_beta   90.00
_cell.angle_gamma   90.00
#
_symmetry.space_group_name_H-M   'P 1'
#
loop_
_entity.id
_entity.type
_entity.pdbx_description
1 polymer ?
#
loop_
_entity_poly.entity_id
_entity_poly.type
_entity_poly.pdbx_seq_one_letter_code
_entity_poly.pdbx_strand_id
1 'polypeptide(L)' 'MNHRTFTMMAILVSFAASLIFGTLYIAGYLDGGGFFLCMAATLPALLLFRSAYNFFFCKNQK' A
#
# COMPACT_ATOMS: atom_id res chain seq x y z
N MET A 1 -1.05 -5.61 15.96
CA MET A 1 0.04 -4.77 15.38
C MET A 1 -0.05 -3.38 15.98
N ASN A 2 1.05 -2.84 16.54
CA ASN A 2 1.05 -1.50 17.14
C ASN A 2 0.80 -0.41 16.10
N HIS A 3 0.08 0.65 16.47
CA HIS A 3 -0.25 1.76 15.57
C HIS A 3 1.00 2.34 14.90
N ARG A 4 2.11 2.49 15.64
CA ARG A 4 3.40 2.97 15.13
C ARG A 4 3.99 2.08 14.03
N THR A 5 3.95 0.76 14.22
CA THR A 5 4.45 -0.21 13.25
C THR A 5 3.62 -0.18 11.96
N PHE A 6 2.31 -0.02 12.08
CA PHE A 6 1.42 0.13 10.93
C PHE A 6 1.70 1.43 10.16
N THR A 7 1.88 2.55 10.86
CA THR A 7 2.24 3.82 10.24
C THR A 7 3.57 3.71 9.49
N MET A 8 4.58 3.08 10.09
CA MET A 8 5.89 2.88 9.44
C MET A 8 5.78 1.98 8.19
N MET A 9 4.98 0.92 8.26
CA MET A 9 4.71 0.05 7.11
C MET A 9 3.96 0.79 6.00
N ALA A 10 2.95 1.60 6.34
CA ALA A 10 2.21 2.40 5.37
C ALA A 10 3.11 3.41 4.65
N ILE A 11 4.02 4.07 5.38
CA ILE A 11 5.00 5.00 4.80
C ILE A 11 5.95 4.27 3.85
N LEU A 12 6.52 3.14 4.26
CA LEU A 12 7.43 2.34 3.44
C LEU A 12 6.76 1.81 2.17
N VAL A 13 5.54 1.28 2.28
CA VAL A 13 4.76 0.77 1.14
C VAL A 13 4.38 1.90 0.20
N SER A 14 3.94 3.05 0.72
CA SER A 14 3.61 4.21 -0.13
C SER A 14 4.84 4.77 -0.83
N PHE A 15 6.00 4.77 -0.17
CA PHE A 15 7.26 5.18 -0.77
C PHE A 15 7.72 4.23 -1.88
N ALA A 16 7.65 2.91 -1.63
CA ALA A 16 7.96 1.90 -2.65
C ALA A 16 7.00 1.96 -3.84
N ALA A 17 5.70 2.14 -3.60
CA ALA A 17 4.69 2.34 -4.63
C ALA A 17 4.98 3.59 -5.46
N SER A 18 5.32 4.71 -4.81
CA SER A 18 5.71 5.95 -5.50
C SER A 18 6.94 5.77 -6.39
N LEU A 19 7.92 4.95 -5.99
CA LEU A 19 9.09 4.66 -6.82
C LEU A 19 8.71 3.83 -8.05
N ILE A 20 7.90 2.77 -7.88
CA ILE A 20 7.50 1.88 -8.98
C ILE A 20 6.54 2.57 -9.95
N PHE A 21 5.50 3.22 -9.44
CA PHE A 21 4.56 3.97 -10.28
C PHE A 21 5.20 5.22 -10.86
N GLY A 22 6.13 5.85 -10.14
CA GLY A 22 6.91 6.98 -10.62
C GLY A 22 7.83 6.59 -11.78
N THR A 23 8.52 5.46 -11.69
CA THR A 23 9.35 4.97 -12.82
C THR A 23 8.50 4.58 -14.02
N LEU A 24 7.34 3.94 -13.81
CA LEU A 24 6.39 3.63 -14.88
C LEU A 24 5.83 4.90 -15.57
N TYR A 25 5.57 5.96 -14.79
CA TYR A 25 5.15 7.27 -15.30
C TYR A 25 6.25 7.94 -16.13
N ILE A 26 7.48 8.01 -15.61
CA ILE A 26 8.63 8.60 -16.32
C ILE A 26 8.97 7.82 -17.59
N ALA A 27 8.85 6.49 -17.55
CA ALA A 27 9.07 5.62 -18.71
C ALA A 27 7.93 5.66 -19.73
N GLY A 28 6.88 6.46 -19.50
CA GLY A 28 5.76 6.65 -20.44
C GLY A 28 4.80 5.46 -20.55
N TYR A 29 4.90 4.48 -19.66
CA TYR A 29 3.98 3.33 -19.62
C TYR A 29 2.70 3.60 -18.83
N LEU A 30 2.63 4.74 -18.13
CA LEU A 30 1.53 5.08 -17.24
C LEU A 30 1.14 6.55 -17.43
N ASP A 31 -0.14 6.80 -17.70
CA ASP A 31 -0.70 8.14 -17.77
C ASP A 31 -0.78 8.79 -16.37
N GLY A 32 -0.76 10.13 -16.32
CA GLY A 32 -0.81 10.87 -15.05
C GLY A 32 -2.05 10.52 -14.22
N GLY A 33 -3.19 10.31 -14.87
CA GLY A 33 -4.41 9.83 -14.20
C GLY A 33 -4.25 8.44 -13.59
N GLY A 34 -3.55 7.53 -14.29
CA GLY A 34 -3.25 6.18 -13.80
C GLY A 34 -2.31 6.21 -12.59
N PHE A 35 -1.31 7.09 -12.59
CA PHE A 35 -0.40 7.28 -11.46
C PHE A 35 -1.17 7.71 -10.20
N PHE A 36 -2.04 8.70 -10.32
CA PHE A 36 -2.87 9.19 -9.21
C PHE A 36 -3.83 8.11 -8.70
N LEU A 37 -4.47 7.36 -9.59
CA LEU A 37 -5.35 6.25 -9.24
C LEU A 37 -4.61 5.14 -8.49
N CYS A 38 -3.43 4.74 -8.96
CA CYS A 38 -2.61 3.73 -8.30
C CYS A 38 -2.16 4.19 -6.90
N MET A 39 -1.73 5.45 -6.75
CA MET A 39 -1.39 6.00 -5.43
C MET A 39 -2.60 6.10 -4.50
N ALA A 40 -3.75 6.55 -5.01
CA ALA A 40 -4.99 6.64 -4.23
C ALA A 40 -5.51 5.25 -3.80
N ALA A 41 -5.35 4.23 -4.64
CA ALA A 41 -5.73 2.84 -4.35
C ALA A 41 -4.77 2.14 -3.35
N THR A 42 -3.56 2.66 -3.17
CA THR A 42 -2.57 2.07 -2.25
C THR A 42 -3.01 2.22 -0.77
N LEU A 43 -3.68 3.32 -0.41
CA LEU A 43 -4.23 3.55 0.93
C LEU A 43 -5.34 2.55 1.33
N PRO A 44 -6.42 2.35 0.55
CA PRO A 44 -7.43 1.35 0.85
C PRO A 44 -6.88 -0.08 0.80
N ALA A 45 -5.91 -0.37 -0.09
CA ALA A 45 -5.24 -1.67 -0.12
C ALA A 45 -4.48 -1.95 1.19
N LEU A 46 -3.79 -0.97 1.77
CA LEU A 46 -3.12 -1.08 3.07
C LEU A 46 -4.10 -1.33 4.22
N LEU A 47 -5.29 -0.70 4.18
CA LEU A 47 -6.34 -0.93 5.17
C LEU A 47 -6.96 -2.34 5.05
N LEU A 48 -7.16 -2.83 3.83
CA LEU A 48 -7.60 -4.20 3.58
C LEU A 48 -6.53 -5.22 3.99
N PHE A 49 -5.26 -4.94 3.71
CA PHE A 49 -4.17 -5.79 4.18
C PHE A 49 -4.14 -5.88 5.70
N ARG A 50 -4.39 -4.76 6.39
CA ARG A 50 -4.51 -4.73 7.85
C ARG A 50 -5.69 -5.56 8.36
N SER A 51 -6.86 -5.47 7.73
CA SER A 51 -8.04 -6.25 8.14
C SER A 51 -7.84 -7.74 7.88
N ALA A 52 -7.29 -8.10 6.72
CA ALA A 52 -6.95 -9.47 6.35
C ALA A 52 -5.87 -10.06 7.27
N TYR A 53 -4.81 -9.29 7.57
CA TYR A 53 -3.77 -9.70 8.52
C TYR A 53 -4.38 -9.93 9.90
N ASN A 54 -5.23 -9.02 10.39
CA ASN A 54 -5.89 -9.20 11.67
C ASN A 54 -6.81 -10.44 11.67
N PHE A 55 -7.53 -10.70 10.57
CA PHE A 55 -8.40 -11.87 10.44
C PHE A 55 -7.63 -13.20 10.41
N PHE A 56 -6.58 -13.29 9.60
CA PHE A 56 -5.73 -14.50 9.51
C PHE A 56 -4.96 -14.74 10.81
N PHE A 57 -4.36 -13.70 11.39
CA PHE A 57 -3.55 -13.85 12.61
C PHE A 57 -4.40 -14.06 13.87
N CYS A 58 -5.60 -13.48 13.96
CA CYS A 58 -6.53 -13.80 15.06
C CYS A 58 -7.14 -15.20 14.95
N LYS A 59 -7.24 -15.78 13.75
CA LYS A 59 -7.68 -17.18 13.59
C LYS A 59 -6.60 -18.21 13.92
N ASN A 60 -5.33 -17.87 13.73
CA ASN A 60 -4.20 -18.78 13.99
C ASN A 60 -3.70 -18.78 15.46
N GLN A 61 -4.47 -18.18 16.39
CA GLN A 61 -4.15 -18.10 17.83
C GLN A 61 -5.18 -18.85 18.70
N LYS A 62 -6.00 -19.74 18.11
CA LYS A 62 -6.88 -20.65 18.85
C LYS A 62 -6.43 -22.09 18.74
#